data_AF-A0A0M8P5H4-F1
#
_entry.id   AF-A0A0M8P5H4-F1
#
_cell.length_a   1.000
_cell.length_b   1.000
_cell.length_c   1.000
_cell.angle_alpha   90.00
_cell.angle_beta   90.00
_cell.angle_gamma   90.00
#
_symmetry.space_group_name_H-M   'P 1'
#
loop_
_entity.id
_entity.type
_entity.pdbx_description
1 polymer ?
#
loop_
_entity_poly.entity_id
_entity_poly.type
_entity_poly.pdbx_seq_one_letter_code
_entity_poly.pdbx_strand_id
1 'polypeptide(L)'
;MQTTPLNSLLFFLFFLFFLFFHLSSLLHSPQTFLHSAISNILTTTRAPSSAIMSFFSNPRRGGRHDAEPEIPPTPRTQATCLPKEAPATLLSVAKLKPESSLTVWGNEIVHVLQPFKLDGLVNLDLPRPHPGDINYDRWKFWTLVVASWLFNQIEVALQLKVKAHSNDLAFADEIFSTIRLLSLRNQSNFVANELKKWEEMNRNNFATPSDFIMAYQNQFNRLKTEGHDPSCDFALRRILQELHGEVLKVPFIEEEVKNLGRPVDYQLFVYYCKVLVNESRQPSVTPADDIIEGGSATGQSQSGGRDISYRGWRQSTKGKGQAWE
;
A
#
# COMPACT_ATOMS: atom_id res chain seq x y z
N MET A 1 -29.87 30.83 -2.06
CA MET A 1 -29.67 29.50 -1.45
C MET A 1 -28.18 29.21 -1.45
N GLN A 2 -27.52 29.40 -0.29
CA GLN A 2 -26.10 29.10 -0.08
C GLN A 2 -25.96 27.60 0.21
N THR A 3 -25.22 26.89 -0.63
CA THR A 3 -24.83 25.51 -0.40
C THR A 3 -23.58 25.46 0.48
N THR A 4 -23.64 24.61 1.49
CA THR A 4 -22.74 24.53 2.64
C THR A 4 -21.33 24.00 2.33
N PRO A 5 -20.29 24.39 3.10
CA PRO A 5 -18.90 23.94 2.96
C PRO A 5 -18.60 22.50 3.43
N LEU A 6 -19.61 21.70 3.79
CA LEU A 6 -19.42 20.35 4.34
C LEU A 6 -18.74 19.37 3.37
N ASN A 7 -18.95 19.51 2.05
CA ASN A 7 -18.35 18.61 1.06
C ASN A 7 -16.83 18.78 0.94
N SER A 8 -16.31 19.98 1.24
CA SER A 8 -14.87 20.24 1.20
C SER A 8 -14.15 19.62 2.40
N LEU A 9 -14.79 19.60 3.57
CA LEU A 9 -14.24 18.96 4.77
C LEU A 9 -14.23 17.42 4.65
N LEU A 10 -15.28 16.84 4.07
CA LEU A 10 -15.33 15.39 3.81
C LEU A 10 -14.26 14.96 2.80
N PHE A 11 -14.04 15.76 1.76
CA PHE A 11 -12.99 15.53 0.77
C PHE A 11 -11.58 15.67 1.38
N PHE A 12 -11.38 16.65 2.25
CA PHE A 12 -10.10 16.87 2.92
C PHE A 12 -9.78 15.77 3.95
N LEU A 13 -10.79 15.29 4.68
CA LEU A 13 -10.66 14.14 5.59
C LEU A 13 -10.40 12.84 4.82
N PHE A 14 -11.06 12.65 3.68
CA PHE A 14 -10.79 11.51 2.80
C PHE A 14 -9.38 11.56 2.23
N PHE A 15 -8.90 12.75 1.84
CA PHE A 15 -7.54 12.96 1.34
C PHE A 15 -6.47 12.74 2.42
N LEU A 16 -6.69 13.21 3.65
CA LEU A 16 -5.81 12.96 4.80
C LEU A 16 -5.78 11.48 5.18
N PHE A 17 -6.93 10.81 5.17
CA PHE A 17 -7.03 9.37 5.39
C PHE A 17 -6.25 8.59 4.32
N PHE A 18 -6.38 8.99 3.05
CA PHE A 18 -5.65 8.39 1.93
C PHE A 18 -4.14 8.65 2.00
N LEU A 19 -3.71 9.84 2.42
CA LEU A 19 -2.29 10.17 2.58
C LEU A 19 -1.66 9.38 3.75
N PHE A 20 -2.39 9.23 4.85
CA PHE A 20 -1.95 8.48 6.03
C PHE A 20 -1.90 6.96 5.74
N PHE A 21 -2.85 6.45 4.95
CA PHE A 21 -2.88 5.07 4.47
C PHE A 21 -1.70 4.76 3.53
N HIS A 22 -1.33 5.71 2.66
CA HIS A 22 -0.19 5.56 1.74
C HIS A 22 1.17 5.62 2.44
N LEU A 23 1.31 6.47 3.47
CA LEU A 23 2.53 6.48 4.30
C LEU A 23 2.67 5.21 5.16
N SER A 24 1.57 4.62 5.61
CA SER A 24 1.58 3.40 6.43
C SER A 24 1.87 2.14 5.59
N SER A 25 1.36 2.08 4.35
CA SER A 25 1.59 0.96 3.43
C SER A 25 3.03 0.91 2.88
N LEU A 26 3.75 2.02 2.90
CA LEU A 26 5.17 2.08 2.54
C LEU A 26 6.10 1.54 3.65
N LEU A 27 5.62 1.40 4.88
CA LEU A 27 6.42 0.97 6.04
C LEU A 27 6.30 -0.52 6.35
N HIS A 28 5.33 -1.24 5.77
CA HIS A 28 5.19 -2.70 5.92
C HIS A 28 4.77 -3.33 4.58
N SER A 29 5.76 -3.66 3.76
CA SER A 29 5.59 -4.62 2.67
C SER A 29 6.27 -5.93 3.05
N PRO A 30 5.52 -6.97 3.44
CA PRO A 30 5.94 -8.33 3.19
C PRO A 30 5.35 -8.74 1.84
N GLN A 31 6.12 -8.55 0.77
CA GLN A 31 5.94 -9.32 -0.46
C GLN A 31 6.30 -10.78 -0.19
N THR A 32 5.32 -11.58 0.22
CA THR A 32 5.29 -13.02 -0.03
C THR A 32 3.87 -13.45 0.26
N PHE A 33 3.12 -13.95 -0.72
CA PHE A 33 2.11 -15.03 -0.57
C PHE A 33 1.32 -15.12 -1.87
N LEU A 34 1.93 -15.73 -2.89
CA LEU A 34 1.22 -16.35 -4.03
C LEU A 34 2.14 -17.32 -4.82
N HIS A 35 2.99 -18.11 -4.15
CA HIS A 35 3.85 -19.07 -4.88
C HIS A 35 4.13 -20.41 -4.17
N SER A 36 3.24 -20.90 -3.30
CA SER A 36 3.41 -22.24 -2.69
C SER A 36 2.15 -23.10 -2.76
N ALA A 37 1.68 -23.35 -3.98
CA ALA A 37 0.85 -24.50 -4.29
C ALA A 37 1.05 -24.85 -5.77
N ILE A 38 1.94 -25.82 -6.04
CA ILE A 38 2.21 -26.60 -7.26
C ILE A 38 3.73 -26.78 -7.36
N SER A 39 4.26 -27.72 -6.58
CA SER A 39 5.54 -28.42 -6.82
C SER A 39 5.67 -29.49 -5.75
N ASN A 40 5.10 -30.67 -5.98
CA ASN A 40 5.45 -31.90 -5.28
C ASN A 40 4.96 -33.11 -6.09
N ILE A 41 5.58 -33.31 -7.25
CA ILE A 41 5.64 -34.61 -7.91
C ILE A 41 7.05 -34.77 -8.50
N LEU A 42 7.71 -35.88 -8.15
CA LEU A 42 8.93 -36.45 -8.73
C LEU A 42 10.26 -35.70 -8.47
N THR A 43 11.05 -36.16 -7.49
CA THR A 43 12.17 -37.08 -7.77
C THR A 43 12.91 -37.55 -6.51
N THR A 44 13.10 -38.85 -6.50
CA THR A 44 13.83 -39.72 -5.57
C THR A 44 15.35 -39.59 -5.73
N THR A 45 16.07 -40.07 -4.70
CA THR A 45 17.43 -40.67 -4.64
C THR A 45 18.66 -39.84 -4.23
N ARG A 46 19.22 -40.35 -3.11
CA ARG A 46 20.65 -40.65 -2.82
C ARG A 46 21.52 -39.60 -2.12
N ALA A 47 21.80 -39.89 -0.84
CA ALA A 47 23.06 -39.59 -0.17
C ALA A 47 24.22 -40.45 -0.73
N PRO A 48 25.50 -40.12 -0.46
CA PRO A 48 26.14 -40.69 0.73
C PRO A 48 27.22 -39.83 1.44
N SER A 49 27.31 -40.07 2.76
CA SER A 49 28.48 -40.35 3.61
C SER A 49 29.78 -39.51 3.70
N SER A 50 30.20 -39.46 4.97
CA SER A 50 31.56 -39.35 5.56
C SER A 50 32.14 -37.94 5.71
N ALA A 51 32.26 -37.40 6.92
CA ALA A 51 33.09 -37.82 8.06
C ALA A 51 34.59 -37.61 7.79
N ILE A 52 35.09 -36.43 8.14
CA ILE A 52 36.51 -36.19 8.43
C ILE A 52 36.59 -35.79 9.90
N MET A 53 37.15 -36.71 10.70
CA MET A 53 37.60 -36.45 12.06
C MET A 53 38.76 -35.47 12.01
N SER A 54 38.63 -34.34 12.72
CA SER A 54 39.76 -33.48 13.06
C SER A 54 40.30 -33.88 14.44
N PHE A 55 41.55 -34.33 14.47
CA PHE A 55 42.35 -34.46 15.68
C PHE A 55 43.40 -33.36 15.62
N PHE A 56 43.35 -32.39 16.54
CA PHE A 56 44.48 -31.87 17.31
C PHE A 56 43.96 -30.88 18.36
N SER A 57 44.24 -31.20 19.61
CA SER A 57 43.78 -30.48 20.79
C SER A 57 44.77 -29.41 21.25
N ASN A 58 44.20 -28.29 21.74
CA ASN A 58 44.61 -27.47 22.91
C ASN A 58 45.84 -26.54 22.85
N PRO A 59 45.98 -25.59 23.81
CA PRO A 59 44.97 -24.73 24.45
C PRO A 59 45.47 -23.27 24.60
N ARG A 60 44.59 -22.26 24.59
CA ARG A 60 44.92 -20.94 25.18
C ARG A 60 43.76 -20.34 25.96
N ARG A 61 43.79 -20.63 27.26
CA ARG A 61 43.81 -19.67 28.39
C ARG A 61 43.02 -18.37 28.18
N GLY A 62 41.90 -18.24 28.90
CA GLY A 62 41.36 -16.92 29.24
C GLY A 62 39.87 -16.92 29.56
N GLY A 63 39.53 -16.67 30.83
CA GLY A 63 38.22 -16.14 31.22
C GLY A 63 37.16 -17.17 31.54
N ARG A 64 36.88 -17.36 32.83
CA ARG A 64 35.53 -17.67 33.29
C ARG A 64 34.64 -16.50 32.88
N HIS A 65 33.94 -16.64 31.76
CA HIS A 65 32.64 -16.02 31.63
C HIS A 65 31.64 -17.05 32.14
N ASP A 66 31.01 -16.72 33.26
CA ASP A 66 29.72 -17.30 33.60
C ASP A 66 28.78 -16.94 32.46
N ALA A 67 28.71 -17.81 31.46
CA ALA A 67 27.73 -17.72 30.40
C ALA A 67 26.38 -17.99 31.08
N GLU A 68 25.66 -16.91 31.39
CA GLU A 68 24.22 -16.96 31.52
C GLU A 68 23.69 -17.79 30.34
N PRO A 69 22.89 -18.84 30.56
CA PRO A 69 22.37 -19.62 29.46
C PRO A 69 21.61 -18.67 28.55
N GLU A 70 22.13 -18.40 27.34
CA GLU A 70 21.36 -17.75 26.29
C GLU A 70 20.17 -18.67 26.01
N ILE A 71 19.05 -18.40 26.66
CA ILE A 71 17.78 -19.06 26.41
C ILE A 71 17.52 -18.83 24.91
N PRO A 72 17.35 -19.90 24.10
CA PRO A 72 17.02 -19.75 22.69
C PRO A 72 15.85 -18.77 22.57
N PRO A 73 15.93 -17.75 21.70
CA PRO A 73 14.83 -16.80 21.54
C PRO A 73 13.57 -17.61 21.27
N THR A 74 12.60 -17.49 22.18
CA THR A 74 11.34 -18.23 22.05
C THR A 74 10.73 -17.90 20.69
N PRO A 75 10.30 -18.91 19.91
CA PRO A 75 9.71 -18.67 18.61
C PRO A 75 8.57 -17.66 18.74
N ARG A 76 8.56 -16.65 17.87
CA ARG A 76 7.49 -15.64 17.86
C ARG A 76 6.16 -16.34 17.57
N THR A 77 5.19 -16.18 18.47
CA THR A 77 3.83 -16.71 18.32
C THR A 77 2.83 -15.57 18.26
N GLN A 78 1.56 -15.89 17.99
CA GLN A 78 0.46 -14.93 18.12
C GLN A 78 0.31 -14.36 19.55
N ALA A 79 0.90 -15.01 20.56
CA ALA A 79 0.87 -14.54 21.94
C ALA A 79 1.98 -13.53 22.28
N THR A 80 2.96 -13.35 21.38
CA THR A 80 4.08 -12.43 21.60
C THR A 80 3.57 -10.99 21.70
N CYS A 81 3.95 -10.28 22.77
CA CYS A 81 3.60 -8.88 23.03
C CYS A 81 2.12 -8.58 23.32
N LEU A 82 1.28 -9.58 23.58
CA LEU A 82 -0.12 -9.33 23.93
C LEU A 82 -0.26 -8.55 25.25
N PRO A 83 -1.17 -7.56 25.30
CA PRO A 83 -1.46 -6.83 26.52
C PRO A 83 -2.14 -7.72 27.55
N LYS A 84 -2.07 -7.33 28.83
CA LYS A 84 -2.85 -7.98 29.89
C LYS A 84 -4.34 -7.93 29.56
N GLU A 85 -5.07 -8.94 29.99
CA GLU A 85 -6.52 -9.03 29.78
C GLU A 85 -7.20 -7.82 30.39
N ALA A 86 -7.95 -7.11 29.56
CA ALA A 86 -8.69 -5.91 29.94
C ALA A 86 -9.89 -5.73 29.01
N PRO A 87 -10.98 -5.09 29.47
CA PRO A 87 -12.02 -4.63 28.58
C PRO A 87 -11.43 -3.68 27.54
N ALA A 88 -11.65 -3.95 26.26
CA ALA A 88 -11.24 -3.08 25.17
C ALA A 88 -12.43 -2.82 24.25
N THR A 89 -12.54 -1.57 23.80
CA THR A 89 -13.48 -1.19 22.75
C THR A 89 -12.69 -0.98 21.47
N LEU A 90 -12.76 -1.96 20.58
CA LEU A 90 -12.21 -1.85 19.24
C LEU A 90 -13.16 -1.00 18.39
N LEU A 91 -12.60 -0.03 17.68
CA LEU A 91 -13.37 0.82 16.78
C LEU A 91 -14.02 -0.01 15.67
N SER A 92 -15.22 0.36 15.26
CA SER A 92 -15.85 -0.25 14.08
C SER A 92 -15.17 0.27 12.83
N VAL A 93 -14.92 -0.62 11.87
CA VAL A 93 -14.51 -0.25 10.51
C VAL A 93 -15.73 -0.23 9.59
N ALA A 94 -15.54 0.24 8.36
CA ALA A 94 -16.56 0.10 7.33
C ALA A 94 -16.84 -1.39 7.09
N LYS A 95 -18.11 -1.79 7.09
CA LYS A 95 -18.46 -3.20 6.91
C LYS A 95 -18.05 -3.69 5.53
N LEU A 96 -17.47 -4.89 5.47
CA LEU A 96 -17.14 -5.52 4.20
C LEU A 96 -18.42 -5.88 3.43
N LYS A 97 -18.59 -5.25 2.26
CA LYS A 97 -19.69 -5.48 1.32
C LYS A 97 -19.21 -6.18 0.04
N PRO A 98 -20.11 -6.73 -0.79
CA PRO A 98 -19.72 -7.33 -2.07
C PRO A 98 -18.96 -6.39 -3.01
N GLU A 99 -19.23 -5.09 -2.96
CA GLU A 99 -18.60 -4.03 -3.76
C GLU A 99 -17.40 -3.35 -3.08
N SER A 100 -17.01 -3.82 -1.89
CA SER A 100 -15.88 -3.27 -1.16
C SER A 100 -14.57 -3.93 -1.60
N SER A 101 -13.48 -3.17 -1.51
CA SER A 101 -12.13 -3.74 -1.61
C SER A 101 -11.84 -4.61 -0.39
N LEU A 102 -11.58 -5.89 -0.62
CA LEU A 102 -11.14 -6.82 0.42
C LEU A 102 -9.76 -6.43 0.97
N THR A 103 -8.88 -5.90 0.11
CA THR A 103 -7.52 -5.49 0.48
C THR A 103 -7.54 -4.30 1.42
N VAL A 104 -8.26 -3.24 1.06
CA VAL A 104 -8.42 -2.04 1.90
C VAL A 104 -9.08 -2.41 3.22
N TRP A 105 -10.16 -3.19 3.18
CA TRP A 105 -10.84 -3.65 4.40
C TRP A 105 -9.89 -4.44 5.32
N GLY A 106 -9.13 -5.39 4.76
CA GLY A 106 -8.16 -6.17 5.54
C GLY A 106 -7.09 -5.29 6.18
N ASN A 107 -6.63 -4.25 5.49
CA ASN A 107 -5.67 -3.29 6.02
C ASN A 107 -6.28 -2.42 7.14
N GLU A 108 -7.54 -2.00 7.01
CA GLU A 108 -8.27 -1.28 8.07
C GLU A 108 -8.39 -2.11 9.35
N ILE A 109 -8.68 -3.41 9.22
CA ILE A 109 -8.72 -4.35 10.35
C ILE A 109 -7.37 -4.36 11.08
N VAL A 110 -6.28 -4.57 10.36
CA VAL A 110 -4.93 -4.59 10.95
C VAL A 110 -4.62 -3.24 11.61
N HIS A 111 -4.99 -2.13 10.97
CA HIS A 111 -4.77 -0.79 11.48
C HIS A 111 -5.50 -0.52 12.81
N VAL A 112 -6.72 -1.03 12.98
CA VAL A 112 -7.46 -0.92 14.25
C VAL A 112 -6.83 -1.78 15.34
N LEU A 113 -6.30 -2.95 15.01
CA LEU A 113 -5.73 -3.89 15.98
C LEU A 113 -4.32 -3.50 16.44
N GLN A 114 -3.53 -2.86 15.57
CA GLN A 114 -2.12 -2.56 15.82
C GLN A 114 -1.85 -1.67 17.05
N PRO A 115 -2.60 -0.59 17.33
CA PRO A 115 -2.41 0.21 18.54
C PRO A 115 -2.56 -0.58 19.84
N PHE A 116 -3.33 -1.67 19.81
CA PHE A 116 -3.56 -2.57 20.93
C PHE A 116 -2.59 -3.78 20.94
N LYS A 117 -1.68 -3.88 19.96
CA LYS A 117 -0.79 -5.03 19.74
C LYS A 117 -1.56 -6.35 19.54
N LEU A 118 -2.70 -6.27 18.87
CA LEU A 118 -3.59 -7.41 18.60
C LEU A 118 -3.53 -7.88 17.14
N ASP A 119 -2.77 -7.19 16.28
CA ASP A 119 -2.63 -7.50 14.86
C ASP A 119 -2.07 -8.90 14.61
N GLY A 120 -1.20 -9.39 15.49
CA GLY A 120 -0.68 -10.76 15.42
C GLY A 120 -1.76 -11.84 15.52
N LEU A 121 -2.93 -11.54 16.10
CA LEU A 121 -4.01 -12.53 16.29
C LEU A 121 -4.76 -12.88 15.01
N VAL A 122 -4.70 -12.03 13.99
CA VAL A 122 -5.29 -12.28 12.67
C VAL A 122 -4.27 -12.76 11.65
N ASN A 123 -3.00 -12.87 12.06
CA ASN A 123 -1.91 -13.30 11.22
C ASN A 123 -1.76 -14.83 11.26
N LEU A 124 -2.14 -15.49 10.16
CA LEU A 124 -2.08 -16.94 10.01
C LEU A 124 -0.65 -17.48 9.94
N ASP A 125 0.32 -16.63 9.57
CA ASP A 125 1.74 -17.03 9.46
C ASP A 125 2.42 -17.13 10.83
N LEU A 126 1.82 -16.54 11.86
CA LEU A 126 2.28 -16.69 13.23
C LEU A 126 1.68 -17.95 13.85
N PRO A 127 2.51 -18.86 14.40
CA PRO A 127 2.00 -20.03 15.08
C PRO A 127 1.22 -19.60 16.33
N ARG A 128 0.16 -20.36 16.64
CA ARG A 128 -0.56 -20.23 17.91
C ARG A 128 0.33 -20.68 19.07
N PRO A 129 0.19 -20.06 20.27
CA PRO A 129 0.87 -20.55 21.45
C PRO A 129 0.39 -21.96 21.81
N HIS A 130 1.29 -22.75 22.40
CA HIS A 130 0.95 -24.05 22.95
C HIS A 130 0.09 -23.89 24.22
N PRO A 131 -0.87 -24.79 24.52
CA PRO A 131 -1.68 -24.71 25.75
C PRO A 131 -0.90 -24.68 27.07
N GLY A 132 0.35 -25.15 27.07
CA GLY A 132 1.25 -25.07 28.22
C GLY A 132 2.02 -23.75 28.35
N ASP A 133 1.89 -22.83 27.39
CA ASP A 133 2.60 -21.56 27.41
C ASP A 133 1.98 -20.59 28.43
N ILE A 134 2.81 -19.85 29.16
CA ILE A 134 2.36 -18.86 30.16
C ILE A 134 1.42 -17.78 29.59
N ASN A 135 1.48 -17.54 28.27
CA ASN A 135 0.66 -16.54 27.59
C ASN A 135 -0.56 -17.15 26.87
N TYR A 136 -0.80 -18.46 27.01
CA TYR A 136 -1.90 -19.13 26.31
C TYR A 136 -3.27 -18.56 26.70
N ASP A 137 -3.54 -18.40 28.00
CA ASP A 137 -4.84 -17.87 28.47
C ASP A 137 -5.09 -16.45 27.97
N ARG A 138 -4.04 -15.62 27.98
CA ARG A 138 -4.08 -14.26 27.44
C ARG A 138 -4.37 -14.25 25.94
N TRP A 139 -3.71 -15.13 25.18
CA TRP A 139 -3.99 -15.30 23.76
C TRP A 139 -5.42 -15.76 23.53
N LYS A 140 -5.89 -16.73 24.31
CA LYS A 140 -7.25 -17.28 24.24
C LYS A 140 -8.31 -16.22 24.54
N PHE A 141 -8.08 -15.36 25.52
CA PHE A 141 -8.95 -14.22 25.80
C PHE A 141 -9.04 -13.28 24.60
N TRP A 142 -7.89 -12.79 24.11
CA TRP A 142 -7.89 -11.78 23.06
C TRP A 142 -8.36 -12.30 21.70
N THR A 143 -8.02 -13.54 21.33
CA THR A 143 -8.47 -14.13 20.08
C THR A 143 -9.99 -14.24 20.04
N LEU A 144 -10.65 -14.55 21.16
CA LEU A 144 -12.12 -14.60 21.25
C LEU A 144 -12.76 -13.21 21.15
N VAL A 145 -12.14 -12.20 21.78
CA VAL A 145 -12.59 -10.80 21.67
C VAL A 145 -12.50 -10.31 20.23
N VAL A 146 -11.35 -10.52 19.57
CA VAL A 146 -11.14 -10.10 18.18
C VAL A 146 -12.03 -10.89 17.23
N ALA A 147 -12.20 -12.20 17.43
CA ALA A 147 -13.13 -13.04 16.68
C ALA A 147 -14.57 -12.48 16.70
N SER A 148 -15.09 -12.19 17.90
CA SER A 148 -16.42 -11.61 18.07
C SER A 148 -16.53 -10.24 17.38
N TRP A 149 -15.51 -9.39 17.54
CA TRP A 149 -15.46 -8.08 16.89
C TRP A 149 -15.42 -8.19 15.35
N LEU A 150 -14.66 -9.13 14.78
CA LEU A 150 -14.55 -9.36 13.34
C LEU A 150 -15.90 -9.68 12.69
N PHE A 151 -16.75 -10.48 13.35
CA PHE A 151 -18.11 -10.75 12.85
C PHE A 151 -18.94 -9.47 12.74
N ASN A 152 -18.72 -8.49 13.62
CA ASN A 152 -19.41 -7.20 13.54
C ASN A 152 -18.89 -6.29 12.41
N GLN A 153 -17.73 -6.61 11.82
CA GLN A 153 -17.11 -5.84 10.73
C GLN A 153 -17.51 -6.30 9.33
N ILE A 154 -18.41 -7.28 9.23
CA ILE A 154 -18.91 -7.80 7.95
C ILE A 154 -20.44 -7.73 7.89
N GLU A 155 -20.99 -7.71 6.67
CA GLU A 155 -22.44 -7.74 6.47
C GLU A 155 -23.07 -9.07 6.90
N VAL A 156 -24.34 -9.02 7.31
CA VAL A 156 -25.11 -10.16 7.83
C VAL A 156 -25.10 -11.35 6.87
N ALA A 157 -25.23 -11.10 5.56
CA ALA A 157 -25.19 -12.15 4.55
C ALA A 157 -23.84 -12.90 4.53
N LEU A 158 -22.73 -12.21 4.78
CA LEU A 158 -21.41 -12.85 4.88
C LEU A 158 -21.23 -13.55 6.23
N GLN A 159 -21.76 -13.00 7.32
CA GLN A 159 -21.76 -13.68 8.63
C GLN A 159 -22.43 -15.06 8.55
N LEU A 160 -23.58 -15.15 7.87
CA LEU A 160 -24.28 -16.42 7.66
C LEU A 160 -23.44 -17.42 6.87
N LYS A 161 -22.73 -16.96 5.84
CA LYS A 161 -21.83 -17.82 5.05
C LYS A 161 -20.65 -18.32 5.87
N VAL A 162 -20.04 -17.47 6.70
CA VAL A 162 -18.94 -17.85 7.59
C VAL A 162 -19.40 -18.91 8.59
N LYS A 163 -20.56 -18.69 9.23
CA LYS A 163 -21.15 -19.66 10.17
C LYS A 163 -21.51 -21.00 9.52
N ALA A 164 -21.96 -20.97 8.27
CA ALA A 164 -22.27 -22.18 7.50
C ALA A 164 -21.02 -22.91 6.98
N HIS A 165 -19.87 -22.24 6.89
CA HIS A 165 -18.63 -22.82 6.37
C HIS A 165 -18.02 -23.81 7.35
N SER A 166 -18.00 -23.48 8.65
CA SER A 166 -17.59 -24.38 9.71
C SER A 166 -18.19 -23.95 11.05
N ASN A 167 -18.70 -24.92 11.80
CA ASN A 167 -19.25 -24.71 13.13
C ASN A 167 -18.16 -24.52 14.20
N ASP A 168 -16.91 -24.85 13.89
CA ASP A 168 -15.81 -24.92 14.85
C ASP A 168 -14.86 -23.69 14.78
N LEU A 169 -15.20 -22.67 13.99
CA LEU A 169 -14.40 -21.44 13.89
C LEU A 169 -14.46 -20.68 15.22
N ALA A 170 -13.38 -20.74 15.99
CA ALA A 170 -13.30 -20.13 17.31
C ALA A 170 -12.32 -18.96 17.35
N PHE A 171 -11.25 -19.00 16.56
CA PHE A 171 -10.13 -18.09 16.70
C PHE A 171 -10.12 -16.97 15.64
N ALA A 172 -9.51 -15.84 15.98
CA ALA A 172 -9.51 -14.64 15.16
C ALA A 172 -8.84 -14.84 13.78
N ASP A 173 -7.72 -15.57 13.72
CA ASP A 173 -7.00 -15.92 12.50
C ASP A 173 -7.84 -16.79 11.55
N GLU A 174 -8.51 -17.80 12.10
CA GLU A 174 -9.47 -18.68 11.42
C GLU A 174 -10.64 -17.89 10.83
N ILE A 175 -11.25 -17.02 11.64
CA ILE A 175 -12.39 -16.21 11.20
C ILE A 175 -11.96 -15.21 10.13
N PHE A 176 -10.85 -14.51 10.34
CA PHE A 176 -10.34 -13.53 9.38
C PHE A 176 -9.96 -14.20 8.05
N SER A 177 -9.25 -15.33 8.07
CA SER A 177 -8.90 -16.08 6.86
C SER A 177 -10.15 -16.62 6.15
N THR A 178 -11.14 -17.13 6.88
CA THR A 178 -12.41 -17.60 6.30
C THR A 178 -13.19 -16.45 5.66
N ILE A 179 -13.28 -15.29 6.30
CA ILE A 179 -13.90 -14.08 5.72
C ILE A 179 -13.22 -13.74 4.38
N ARG A 180 -11.89 -13.73 4.35
CA ARG A 180 -11.13 -13.45 3.12
C ARG A 180 -11.42 -14.48 2.03
N LEU A 181 -11.36 -15.77 2.37
CA LEU A 181 -11.63 -16.88 1.46
C LEU A 181 -13.02 -16.77 0.82
N LEU A 182 -14.06 -16.57 1.63
CA LEU A 182 -15.45 -16.48 1.16
C LEU A 182 -15.73 -15.19 0.37
N SER A 183 -14.87 -14.19 0.51
CA SER A 183 -14.98 -12.90 -0.20
C SER A 183 -14.20 -12.87 -1.52
N LEU A 184 -13.41 -13.89 -1.84
CA LEU A 184 -12.56 -13.89 -3.05
C LEU A 184 -13.35 -13.68 -4.34
N ARG A 185 -14.53 -14.31 -4.49
CA ARG A 185 -15.37 -14.11 -5.68
C ARG A 185 -15.83 -12.66 -5.82
N ASN A 186 -16.24 -12.04 -4.72
CA ASN A 186 -16.66 -10.64 -4.72
C ASN A 186 -15.47 -9.73 -5.02
N GLN A 187 -14.30 -10.02 -4.46
CA GLN A 187 -13.06 -9.32 -4.76
C GLN A 187 -12.69 -9.38 -6.24
N SER A 188 -12.78 -10.55 -6.89
CA SER A 188 -12.52 -10.66 -8.34
C SER A 188 -13.48 -9.80 -9.16
N ASN A 189 -14.76 -9.76 -8.79
CA ASN A 189 -15.74 -8.89 -9.47
C ASN A 189 -15.45 -7.40 -9.22
N PHE A 190 -15.05 -7.04 -7.99
CA PHE A 190 -14.65 -5.68 -7.66
C PHE A 190 -13.46 -5.23 -8.51
N VAL A 191 -12.39 -6.03 -8.57
CA VAL A 191 -11.19 -5.72 -9.38
C VAL A 191 -11.54 -5.60 -10.86
N ALA A 192 -12.35 -6.52 -11.40
CA ALA A 192 -12.78 -6.46 -12.79
C ALA A 192 -13.55 -5.18 -13.10
N ASN A 193 -14.42 -4.74 -12.19
CA ASN A 193 -15.16 -3.47 -12.32
C ASN A 193 -14.23 -2.25 -12.24
N GLU A 194 -13.25 -2.26 -11.34
CA GLU A 194 -12.27 -1.16 -11.23
C GLU A 194 -11.35 -1.09 -12.45
N LEU A 195 -10.99 -2.23 -13.03
CA LEU A 195 -10.20 -2.30 -14.27
C LEU A 195 -11.03 -1.76 -15.45
N LYS A 196 -12.28 -2.22 -15.58
CA LYS A 196 -13.21 -1.72 -16.59
C LYS A 196 -13.38 -0.20 -16.49
N LYS A 197 -13.59 0.34 -15.28
CA LYS A 197 -13.68 1.79 -15.07
C LYS A 197 -12.43 2.50 -15.57
N TRP A 198 -11.24 1.99 -15.25
CA TRP A 198 -9.97 2.55 -15.71
C TRP A 198 -9.83 2.51 -17.24
N GLU A 199 -10.23 1.40 -17.87
CA GLU A 199 -10.21 1.23 -19.32
C GLU A 199 -11.18 2.18 -20.04
N GLU A 200 -12.32 2.47 -19.43
CA GLU A 200 -13.34 3.39 -19.96
C GLU A 200 -13.04 4.87 -19.66
N MET A 201 -12.00 5.18 -18.86
CA MET A 201 -11.59 6.56 -18.62
C MET A 201 -11.03 7.21 -19.87
N ASN A 202 -11.61 8.35 -20.24
CA ASN A 202 -11.20 9.18 -21.37
C ASN A 202 -11.25 10.67 -20.97
N ARG A 203 -10.40 11.49 -21.58
CA ARG A 203 -10.32 12.94 -21.33
C ARG A 203 -11.65 13.65 -21.49
N ASN A 204 -12.49 13.24 -22.45
CA ASN A 204 -13.77 13.87 -22.78
C ASN A 204 -14.84 13.72 -21.67
N ASN A 205 -14.66 12.78 -20.74
CA ASN A 205 -15.59 12.57 -19.63
C ASN A 205 -15.43 13.62 -18.51
N PHE A 206 -14.47 14.55 -18.64
CA PHE A 206 -14.08 15.49 -17.59
C PHE A 206 -14.10 16.93 -18.09
N ALA A 207 -14.49 17.87 -17.21
CA ALA A 207 -14.57 19.28 -17.55
C ALA A 207 -13.19 19.90 -17.80
N THR A 208 -12.19 19.57 -16.98
CA THR A 208 -10.82 20.08 -17.11
C THR A 208 -9.79 18.96 -17.27
N PRO A 209 -8.64 19.22 -17.90
CA PRO A 209 -7.56 18.24 -17.95
C PRO A 209 -7.06 17.87 -16.55
N SER A 210 -7.07 18.82 -15.62
CA SER A 210 -6.63 18.58 -14.24
C SER A 210 -7.54 17.58 -13.51
N ASP A 211 -8.86 17.65 -13.72
CA ASP A 211 -9.82 16.72 -13.14
C ASP A 211 -9.63 15.31 -13.70
N PHE A 212 -9.41 15.22 -15.02
CA PHE A 212 -9.09 13.95 -15.68
C PHE A 212 -7.81 13.33 -15.09
N ILE A 213 -6.71 14.09 -14.98
CA ILE A 213 -5.44 13.56 -14.47
C ILE A 213 -5.59 13.07 -13.03
N MET A 214 -6.26 13.84 -12.17
CA MET A 214 -6.49 13.46 -10.78
C MET A 214 -7.35 12.20 -10.67
N ALA A 215 -8.44 12.12 -11.44
CA ALA A 215 -9.29 10.93 -11.47
C ALA A 215 -8.52 9.69 -11.99
N TYR A 216 -7.72 9.87 -13.05
CA TYR A 216 -6.94 8.79 -13.66
C TYR A 216 -5.88 8.25 -12.70
N GLN A 217 -5.15 9.14 -12.03
CA GLN A 217 -4.16 8.77 -11.01
C GLN A 217 -4.82 8.07 -9.82
N ASN A 218 -5.97 8.55 -9.36
CA ASN A 218 -6.71 7.91 -8.27
C ASN A 218 -7.17 6.50 -8.66
N GLN A 219 -7.66 6.31 -9.88
CA GLN A 219 -8.08 4.99 -10.37
C GLN A 219 -6.88 4.04 -10.54
N PHE A 220 -5.76 4.54 -11.05
CA PHE A 220 -4.50 3.79 -11.11
C PHE A 220 -4.06 3.33 -9.71
N ASN A 221 -4.10 4.23 -8.72
CA ASN A 221 -3.72 3.91 -7.33
C ASN A 221 -4.66 2.86 -6.70
N ARG A 222 -5.94 2.86 -7.05
CA ARG A 222 -6.89 1.82 -6.63
C ARG A 222 -6.46 0.46 -7.16
N LEU A 223 -6.22 0.34 -8.46
CA LEU A 223 -5.74 -0.91 -9.07
C LEU A 223 -4.39 -1.36 -8.49
N LYS A 224 -3.49 -0.41 -8.22
CA LYS A 224 -2.22 -0.67 -7.56
C LYS A 224 -2.38 -1.26 -6.16
N THR A 225 -3.33 -0.73 -5.39
CA THR A 225 -3.64 -1.23 -4.04
C THR A 225 -4.09 -2.69 -4.10
N GLU A 226 -4.80 -3.07 -5.15
CA GLU A 226 -5.22 -4.46 -5.39
C GLU A 226 -4.13 -5.34 -6.02
N GLY A 227 -2.97 -4.78 -6.41
CA GLY A 227 -1.90 -5.52 -7.10
C GLY A 227 -2.20 -5.82 -8.57
N HIS A 228 -3.12 -5.06 -9.18
CA HIS A 228 -3.56 -5.22 -10.57
C HIS A 228 -3.34 -3.94 -11.39
N ASP A 229 -2.35 -3.11 -11.02
CA ASP A 229 -2.04 -1.91 -11.80
C ASP A 229 -1.43 -2.25 -13.18
N PRO A 230 -1.84 -1.52 -14.22
CA PRO A 230 -1.10 -1.49 -15.49
C PRO A 230 0.34 -1.00 -15.27
N SER A 231 1.24 -1.31 -16.20
CA SER A 231 2.60 -0.78 -16.10
C SER A 231 2.60 0.75 -16.11
N CYS A 232 3.45 1.36 -15.28
CA CYS A 232 3.54 2.81 -15.15
C CYS A 232 3.90 3.48 -16.49
N ASP A 233 4.72 2.84 -17.32
CA ASP A 233 5.02 3.27 -18.69
C ASP A 233 3.75 3.33 -19.57
N PHE A 234 2.91 2.31 -19.50
CA PHE A 234 1.67 2.25 -20.28
C PHE A 234 0.67 3.30 -19.80
N ALA A 235 0.48 3.42 -18.48
CA ALA A 235 -0.39 4.42 -17.87
C ALA A 235 0.05 5.84 -18.22
N LEU A 236 1.36 6.12 -18.19
CA LEU A 236 1.90 7.44 -18.55
C LEU A 236 1.73 7.73 -20.04
N ARG A 237 2.02 6.79 -20.93
CA ARG A 237 1.79 7.00 -22.38
C ARG A 237 0.33 7.28 -22.68
N ARG A 238 -0.58 6.52 -22.07
CA ARG A 238 -2.03 6.71 -22.28
C ARG A 238 -2.48 8.10 -21.84
N ILE A 239 -2.07 8.57 -20.66
CA ILE A 239 -2.47 9.91 -20.20
C ILE A 239 -1.86 11.03 -21.07
N LEU A 240 -0.63 10.85 -21.57
CA LEU A 240 0.00 11.82 -22.48
C LEU A 240 -0.74 11.88 -23.83
N GLN A 241 -1.16 10.75 -24.38
CA GLN A 241 -1.97 10.68 -25.60
C GLN A 241 -3.31 11.41 -25.45
N GLU A 242 -4.00 11.18 -24.33
CA GLU A 242 -5.29 11.82 -24.01
C GLU A 242 -5.18 13.33 -23.77
N LEU A 243 -3.98 13.84 -23.47
CA LEU A 243 -3.71 15.26 -23.21
C LEU A 243 -2.98 15.95 -24.37
N HIS A 244 -2.72 15.23 -25.45
CA HIS A 244 -1.97 15.73 -26.58
C HIS A 244 -2.70 16.93 -27.21
N GLY A 245 -1.98 18.04 -27.39
CA GLY A 245 -2.55 19.29 -27.91
C GLY A 245 -3.30 20.15 -26.88
N GLU A 246 -3.70 19.61 -25.72
CA GLU A 246 -4.32 20.39 -24.63
C GLU A 246 -3.30 20.92 -23.63
N VAL A 247 -2.26 20.15 -23.32
CA VAL A 247 -1.21 20.52 -22.37
C VAL A 247 0.14 20.66 -23.09
N LEU A 248 0.66 21.90 -23.15
CA LEU A 248 1.86 22.24 -23.92
C LEU A 248 3.11 21.43 -23.55
N LYS A 249 3.19 20.93 -22.30
CA LYS A 249 4.34 20.17 -21.81
C LYS A 249 4.35 18.70 -22.23
N VAL A 250 3.25 18.19 -22.80
CA VAL A 250 3.13 16.78 -23.19
C VAL A 250 4.25 16.31 -24.12
N PRO A 251 4.58 17.01 -25.23
CA PRO A 251 5.65 16.56 -26.13
C PRO A 251 7.03 16.50 -25.46
N PHE A 252 7.31 17.43 -24.54
CA PHE A 252 8.57 17.44 -23.78
C PHE A 252 8.68 16.25 -22.83
N ILE A 253 7.57 15.88 -22.18
CA ILE A 253 7.53 14.70 -21.29
C ILE A 253 7.67 13.42 -22.13
N GLU A 254 7.03 13.33 -23.30
CA GLU A 254 7.18 12.18 -24.20
C GLU A 254 8.64 11.98 -24.62
N GLU A 255 9.34 13.06 -24.96
CA GLU A 255 10.77 13.02 -25.31
C GLU A 255 11.64 12.64 -24.11
N GLU A 256 11.40 13.22 -22.93
CA GLU A 256 12.13 12.89 -21.69
C GLU A 256 11.97 11.41 -21.32
N VAL A 257 10.75 10.88 -21.40
CA VAL A 257 10.45 9.47 -21.13
C VAL A 257 11.11 8.55 -22.16
N LYS A 258 11.10 8.92 -23.45
CA LYS A 258 11.77 8.16 -24.51
C LYS A 258 13.28 8.05 -24.29
N ASN A 259 13.88 9.12 -23.76
CA ASN A 259 15.32 9.22 -23.51
C ASN A 259 15.74 8.77 -22.09
N LEU A 260 14.81 8.26 -21.26
CA LEU A 260 15.06 7.96 -19.85
C LEU A 260 16.05 6.79 -19.64
N GLY A 261 16.16 5.87 -20.61
CA GLY A 261 17.05 4.70 -20.55
C GLY A 261 16.65 3.64 -19.51
N ARG A 262 15.51 3.80 -18.83
CA ARG A 262 14.94 2.87 -17.84
C ARG A 262 13.40 2.91 -17.93
N PRO A 263 12.68 1.90 -17.42
CA PRO A 263 11.22 1.97 -17.34
C PRO A 263 10.78 3.06 -16.34
N VAL A 264 9.59 3.62 -16.58
CA VAL A 264 8.95 4.57 -15.67
C VAL A 264 8.54 3.82 -14.41
N ASP A 265 9.11 4.21 -13.27
CA ASP A 265 8.70 3.71 -11.96
C ASP A 265 7.47 4.49 -11.43
N TYR A 266 6.86 3.98 -10.36
CA TYR A 266 5.68 4.60 -9.76
C TYR A 266 5.94 6.03 -9.27
N GLN A 267 7.14 6.31 -8.75
CA GLN A 267 7.48 7.65 -8.26
C GLN A 267 7.52 8.65 -9.43
N LEU A 268 8.10 8.24 -10.56
CA LEU A 268 8.19 9.03 -11.76
C LEU A 268 6.81 9.23 -12.42
N PHE A 269 5.96 8.20 -12.44
CA PHE A 269 4.56 8.34 -12.87
C PHE A 269 3.82 9.39 -12.04
N VAL A 270 3.86 9.27 -10.71
CA VAL A 270 3.23 10.24 -9.80
C VAL A 270 3.80 11.64 -9.98
N TYR A 271 5.11 11.76 -10.22
CA TYR A 271 5.76 13.03 -10.53
C TYR A 271 5.19 13.68 -11.79
N TYR A 272 5.11 12.95 -12.91
CA TYR A 272 4.58 13.51 -14.15
C TYR A 272 3.08 13.83 -14.06
N CYS A 273 2.27 13.05 -13.34
CA CYS A 273 0.88 13.43 -13.06
C CYS A 273 0.79 14.80 -12.37
N LYS A 274 1.65 15.08 -11.38
CA LYS A 274 1.71 16.40 -10.71
C LYS A 274 2.14 17.51 -11.65
N VAL A 275 3.13 17.26 -12.50
CA VAL A 275 3.58 18.22 -13.51
C VAL A 275 2.41 18.55 -14.45
N LEU A 276 1.74 17.55 -15.01
CA LEU A 276 0.60 17.74 -15.92
C LEU A 276 -0.57 18.49 -15.25
N VAL A 277 -0.87 18.23 -13.98
CA VAL A 277 -1.89 18.97 -13.22
C VAL A 277 -1.50 20.45 -13.07
N ASN A 278 -0.24 20.74 -12.77
CA ASN A 278 0.22 22.12 -12.61
C ASN A 278 0.17 22.87 -13.94
N GLU A 279 0.63 22.25 -15.02
CA GLU A 279 0.63 22.87 -16.35
C GLU A 279 -0.78 23.09 -16.88
N SER A 280 -1.70 22.14 -16.70
CA SER A 280 -3.10 22.27 -17.15
C SER A 280 -3.89 23.36 -16.42
N ARG A 281 -3.41 23.84 -15.27
CA ARG A 281 -4.01 24.94 -14.51
C ARG A 281 -3.42 26.30 -14.85
N GLN A 282 -2.31 26.35 -15.59
CA GLN A 282 -1.78 27.62 -16.04
C GLN A 282 -2.58 28.06 -17.28
N PRO A 283 -3.28 29.21 -17.23
CA PRO A 283 -3.84 29.77 -18.43
C PRO A 283 -2.68 30.05 -19.39
N SER A 284 -2.76 29.49 -20.59
CA SER A 284 -1.89 29.89 -21.69
C SER A 284 -1.87 31.43 -21.74
N VAL A 285 -0.66 31.98 -21.70
CA VAL A 285 -0.41 33.42 -21.86
C VAL A 285 -1.21 33.90 -23.06
N THR A 286 -2.06 34.91 -22.85
CA THR A 286 -2.83 35.60 -23.88
C THR A 286 -1.90 36.06 -25.01
N PRO A 287 -2.17 35.74 -26.28
CA PRO A 287 -1.52 36.38 -27.41
C PRO A 287 -2.29 37.66 -27.75
N ALA A 288 -1.91 38.78 -27.15
CA ALA A 288 -2.29 40.14 -27.59
C ALA A 288 -1.40 41.17 -26.89
N ASP A 289 -0.40 41.69 -27.58
CA ASP A 289 -0.51 43.04 -28.15
C ASP A 289 0.65 43.33 -29.10
N ASP A 290 0.28 43.64 -30.34
CA ASP A 290 1.13 44.19 -31.39
C ASP A 290 1.66 45.57 -31.00
N ILE A 291 2.95 45.77 -31.27
CA ILE A 291 3.61 46.96 -31.84
C ILE A 291 3.01 48.34 -31.47
N ILE A 292 3.68 49.05 -30.55
CA ILE A 292 4.07 50.46 -30.76
C ILE A 292 5.51 50.67 -30.25
N GLU A 293 6.34 51.18 -31.16
CA GLU A 293 7.72 51.62 -30.96
C GLU A 293 7.89 52.68 -29.85
N GLY A 294 9.00 52.58 -29.12
CA GLY A 294 9.71 53.76 -28.61
C GLY A 294 10.24 53.67 -27.18
N GLY A 295 11.55 53.44 -27.02
CA GLY A 295 12.28 53.89 -25.83
C GLY A 295 13.18 52.85 -25.16
N SER A 296 14.47 52.95 -25.45
CA SER A 296 15.59 52.25 -24.81
C SER A 296 15.60 52.37 -23.28
N ALA A 297 15.66 51.24 -22.57
CA ALA A 297 16.38 51.10 -21.30
C ALA A 297 16.76 49.64 -21.05
N THR A 298 18.06 49.41 -20.99
CA THR A 298 18.75 48.16 -20.70
C THR A 298 18.37 47.66 -19.30
N GLY A 299 17.76 46.47 -19.21
CA GLY A 299 17.46 45.80 -17.95
C GLY A 299 17.33 44.31 -18.19
N GLN A 300 18.39 43.57 -17.88
CA GLN A 300 18.49 42.12 -18.06
C GLN A 300 17.32 41.38 -17.43
N SER A 301 16.62 40.65 -18.29
CA SER A 301 15.67 39.61 -17.97
C SER A 301 16.36 38.44 -17.25
N GLN A 302 15.93 38.16 -16.03
CA GLN A 302 16.00 36.82 -15.46
C GLN A 302 14.59 36.41 -15.05
N SER A 303 13.77 36.09 -16.05
CA SER A 303 12.63 35.20 -15.87
C SER A 303 13.20 33.84 -15.49
N GLY A 304 13.26 33.57 -14.19
CA GLY A 304 13.72 32.31 -13.62
C GLY A 304 12.71 31.21 -13.95
N GLY A 305 12.81 30.67 -15.17
CA GLY A 305 12.32 29.34 -15.49
C GLY A 305 13.03 28.36 -14.58
N ARG A 306 12.43 28.09 -13.42
CA ARG A 306 12.90 27.03 -12.53
C ARG A 306 12.80 25.75 -13.33
N ASP A 307 13.96 25.24 -13.69
CA ASP A 307 14.18 23.94 -14.26
C ASP A 307 13.70 22.88 -13.26
N ILE A 308 12.39 22.57 -13.28
CA ILE A 308 11.80 21.48 -12.50
C ILE A 308 12.11 20.19 -13.29
N SER A 309 13.39 19.88 -13.39
CA SER A 309 13.84 18.56 -13.81
C SER A 309 13.56 17.57 -12.68
N TYR A 310 13.31 16.31 -13.01
CA TYR A 310 13.15 15.25 -12.00
C TYR A 310 14.36 15.17 -11.04
N ARG A 311 15.57 15.53 -11.52
CA ARG A 311 16.77 15.69 -10.68
C ARG A 311 16.62 16.78 -9.63
N GLY A 312 16.09 17.95 -10.00
CA GLY A 312 15.84 19.07 -9.07
C GLY A 312 14.78 18.72 -8.01
N TRP A 313 13.73 18.00 -8.39
CA TRP A 313 12.71 17.54 -7.43
C TRP A 313 13.28 16.54 -6.41
N ARG A 314 14.11 15.58 -6.85
CA ARG A 314 14.78 14.61 -5.96
C ARG A 314 15.78 15.28 -4.99
N GLN A 315 16.39 16.40 -5.39
CA GLN A 315 17.29 17.16 -4.53
C GLN A 315 16.54 18.02 -3.51
N SER A 316 15.38 18.57 -3.88
CA SER A 316 14.51 19.35 -2.99
C SER A 316 13.94 18.51 -1.83
N THR A 317 13.62 17.24 -2.07
CA THR A 317 13.15 16.32 -1.02
C THR A 317 14.26 15.78 -0.11
N LYS A 318 15.54 15.90 -0.49
CA LYS A 318 16.69 15.59 0.38
C LYS A 318 16.98 16.67 1.43
N GLY A 319 16.32 17.83 1.36
CA GLY A 319 16.53 18.95 2.28
C GLY A 319 15.80 18.87 3.63
N LYS A 320 15.05 17.79 3.90
CA LYS A 320 14.47 17.53 5.23
C LYS A 320 15.00 16.21 5.78
N GLY A 321 16.16 16.30 6.43
CA GLY A 321 16.59 15.46 7.56
C GLY A 321 16.78 13.97 7.29
N GLN A 322 18.04 13.55 7.25
CA GLN A 322 18.49 12.16 7.37
C GLN A 322 18.09 11.56 8.73
N ALA A 323 17.54 10.36 8.70
CA ALA A 323 17.89 9.27 9.60
C ALA A 323 17.80 7.97 8.77
N TRP A 324 18.47 6.93 9.24
CA TRP A 324 18.48 5.55 8.72
C TRP A 324 19.52 5.28 7.61
N GLU A 325 20.77 5.21 8.04
CA GLU A 325 21.57 3.99 7.82
C GLU A 325 21.03 2.85 8.68
#